data_AF-A0A2S6S7F7-F1
#
_entry.id   AF-A0A2S6S7F7-F1
#
_cell.length_a   1.000
_cell.length_b   1.000
_cell.length_c   1.000
_cell.angle_alpha   90.00
_cell.angle_beta   90.00
_cell.angle_gamma   90.00
#
_symmetry.space_group_name_H-M   'P 1'
#
loop_
_entity.id
_entity.type
_entity.pdbx_description
1 polymer ?
#
loop_
_entity_poly.entity_id
_entity_poly.type
_entity_poly.pdbx_seq_one_letter_code
_entity_poly.pdbx_strand_id
1 'polypeptide(L)' 'MKQINFYKNKLILDVSGVLFWPLKKAAIVSDLHLEKSSHLAQRGNFLPPYESFETLKKLSLVLKKKISNN' A
#
# COMPACT_ATOMS: atom_id res chain seq x y z
N MET A 1 1.58 -5.36 13.75
CA MET A 1 0.98 -6.29 12.77
C MET A 1 0.02 -7.19 13.51
N LYS A 2 -1.25 -7.26 13.08
CA LYS A 2 -2.27 -8.13 13.68
C LYS A 2 -2.54 -9.30 12.73
N GLN A 3 -2.73 -10.51 13.25
CA GLN A 3 -3.06 -11.67 12.43
C GLN A 3 -4.55 -12.00 12.54
N ILE A 4 -5.15 -12.39 11.42
CA ILE A 4 -6.53 -12.88 11.37
C ILE A 4 -6.59 -14.18 10.56
N ASN A 5 -7.55 -15.03 10.91
CA ASN A 5 -7.91 -16.19 10.11
C ASN A 5 -9.20 -15.86 9.35
N PHE A 6 -9.14 -15.90 8.02
CA PHE A 6 -10.30 -15.64 7.17
C PHE A 6 -10.36 -16.68 6.06
N TYR A 7 -11.51 -17.35 5.93
CA TYR A 7 -11.73 -18.42 4.95
C TYR A 7 -10.55 -19.41 4.85
N LYS A 8 -10.10 -19.95 6.00
CA LYS A 8 -8.95 -20.88 6.11
C LYS A 8 -7.59 -20.30 5.71
N ASN A 9 -7.47 -18.99 5.54
CA ASN A 9 -6.22 -18.31 5.26
C ASN A 9 -5.76 -17.48 6.47
N LYS A 10 -4.47 -17.58 6.79
CA LYS A 10 -3.80 -16.65 7.71
C LYS A 10 -3.46 -15.37 6.96
N LEU A 11 -4.01 -14.25 7.40
CA LEU A 11 -3.75 -12.93 6.84
C LEU A 11 -3.12 -12.03 7.91
N ILE A 12 -2.21 -11.16 7.50
CA ILE A 12 -1.51 -10.24 8.39
C ILE A 12 -1.88 -8.82 8.00
N LEU A 13 -2.49 -8.10 8.94
CA LEU A 13 -2.87 -6.70 8.83
C LEU A 13 -1.72 -5.82 9.33
N ASP A 14 -1.27 -4.89 8.49
CA ASP A 14 -0.39 -3.79 8.90
C ASP A 14 -1.17 -2.48 9.06
N VAL A 15 -0.74 -1.66 10.00
CA VAL A 15 -1.35 -0.35 10.29
C VAL A 15 -1.20 0.62 9.12
N SER A 16 -0.27 0.36 8.20
CA SER A 16 -0.11 1.13 6.97
C SER A 16 -1.18 0.84 5.91
N GLY A 17 -2.19 0.01 6.20
CA GLY A 17 -3.25 -0.37 5.25
C GLY A 17 -2.86 -1.49 4.28
N VAL A 18 -1.79 -2.24 4.57
CA VAL A 18 -1.36 -3.38 3.74
C VAL A 18 -1.82 -4.69 4.38
N LEU A 19 -2.43 -5.56 3.57
CA LEU A 19 -2.81 -6.92 3.95
C LEU A 19 -1.83 -7.92 3.32
N PHE A 20 -1.04 -8.62 4.14
CA PHE A 20 -0.16 -9.67 3.65
C PHE A 20 -0.84 -11.03 3.69
N TRP A 21 -0.68 -11.79 2.61
CA TRP A 21 -1.12 -13.17 2.47
C TRP A 21 0.10 -14.10 2.29
N PRO A 22 0.68 -14.61 3.38
CA PRO A 22 1.94 -15.36 3.35
C PRO A 22 1.90 -16.61 2.47
N LEU A 23 0.79 -17.37 2.52
CA LEU A 23 0.61 -18.58 1.71
C LEU A 23 0.73 -18.30 0.21
N LYS A 24 0.32 -17.12 -0.25
CA LYS A 24 0.39 -16.69 -1.64
C LYS A 24 1.60 -15.81 -1.95
N LYS A 25 2.46 -15.52 -0.96
CA LYS A 25 3.56 -14.55 -1.07
C LYS A 25 3.11 -13.21 -1.67
N ALA A 26 1.91 -12.76 -1.28
CA ALA A 26 1.26 -11.59 -1.85
C ALA A 26 1.03 -10.50 -0.80
N ALA A 27 1.10 -9.24 -1.23
CA ALA A 27 0.65 -8.08 -0.48
C ALA A 27 -0.53 -7.45 -1.24
N ILE A 28 -1.60 -7.17 -0.51
CA ILE A 28 -2.85 -6.63 -1.04
C ILE A 28 -3.00 -5.21 -0.49
N VAL A 29 -3.29 -4.27 -1.39
CA VAL A 29 -3.54 -2.85 -1.12
C VAL A 29 -4.70 -2.39 -1.99
N SER A 30 -5.48 -1.42 -1.50
CA SER A 30 -6.56 -0.79 -2.27
C SER A 30 -6.35 0.72 -2.33
N ASP A 31 -7.06 1.36 -3.27
CA ASP A 31 -7.20 2.82 -3.34
C ASP A 31 -5.88 3.60 -3.34
N LEU A 32 -4.87 3.06 -4.03
CA LEU A 32 -3.69 3.81 -4.41
C LEU A 32 -4.16 4.86 -5.43
N HIS A 33 -4.54 6.05 -4.94
CA HIS A 33 -5.01 7.18 -5.73
C HIS A 33 -3.87 7.81 -6.54
N LEU A 34 -3.19 7.01 -7.33
CA LEU A 34 -2.13 7.45 -8.23
C LEU A 34 -2.71 8.48 -9.21
N GLU A 35 -1.90 9.46 -9.59
CA GLU A 35 -2.25 10.50 -10.57
C GLU A 35 -3.36 11.47 -10.14
N LYS A 36 -3.80 11.45 -8.88
CA LYS A 36 -4.77 12.43 -8.37
C LYS A 36 -4.27 13.87 -8.55
N SER A 37 -2.97 14.11 -8.34
CA SER A 37 -2.34 15.41 -8.51
C SER A 37 -2.24 15.86 -9.96
N SER A 38 -1.89 14.97 -10.90
CA SER A 38 -1.84 15.30 -12.33
C SER A 38 -3.23 15.54 -12.90
N HIS A 39 -4.25 14.78 -12.46
CA HIS A 39 -5.65 15.01 -12.84
C HIS A 39 -6.18 16.36 -12.34
N LEU A 40 -5.83 16.78 -11.12
CA LEU A 40 -6.22 18.08 -10.58
C LEU A 40 -5.42 19.25 -11.18
N ALA A 41 -4.14 19.03 -11.51
CA ALA A 41 -3.30 20.01 -12.18
C ALA A 41 -3.84 20.34 -13.59
N GLN A 42 -4.34 19.34 -14.33
CA GLN A 42 -5.02 19.57 -15.62
C GLN A 42 -6.27 20.46 -15.51
N ARG A 43 -6.86 20.57 -14.32
CA ARG A 43 -8.05 21.40 -14.04
C ARG A 43 -7.71 22.71 -13.30
N GLY A 44 -6.43 23.10 -13.25
CA GLY A 44 -5.98 24.36 -12.66
C GLY A 44 -5.79 24.32 -11.13
N ASN A 45 -6.00 23.18 -10.48
CA ASN A 45 -5.75 23.00 -9.04
C ASN A 45 -4.38 22.34 -8.84
N PHE A 46 -3.38 23.15 -8.50
CA PHE A 46 -2.01 22.69 -8.33
C PHE A 46 -1.84 21.95 -7.00
N LEU A 47 -1.77 20.62 -7.06
CA LEU A 47 -1.31 19.77 -5.96
C LEU A 47 0.18 19.46 -6.09
N PRO A 48 0.86 19.04 -5.00
CA PRO A 48 2.25 18.63 -5.07
C PRO A 48 2.46 17.55 -6.17
N PRO A 49 3.40 17.77 -7.11
CA PRO A 49 3.52 16.92 -8.30
C PRO A 49 4.00 15.49 -8.00
N TYR A 50 4.55 15.24 -6.81
CA TYR A 50 5.19 13.97 -6.43
C TYR A 50 4.33 13.05 -5.57
N GLU A 51 3.02 13.30 -5.45
CA GLU A 51 2.12 12.53 -4.58
C GLU A 51 2.20 11.02 -4.86
N SER A 52 2.17 10.62 -6.13
CA SER A 52 2.22 9.20 -6.50
C SER A 52 3.57 8.55 -6.20
N PHE A 53 4.68 9.27 -6.38
CA PHE A 53 6.01 8.77 -6.04
C PHE A 53 6.16 8.55 -4.53
N GLU A 54 5.68 9.50 -3.72
CA GLU A 54 5.71 9.40 -2.27
C GLU A 54 4.83 8.25 -1.77
N THR A 55 3.65 8.04 -2.37
CA THR A 55 2.77 6.91 -2.07
C THR A 55 3.45 5.57 -2.39
N LEU A 56 4.11 5.44 -3.55
CA LEU A 56 4.87 4.23 -3.91
C LEU A 56 6.10 4.01 -3.02
N LYS A 57 6.80 5.07 -2.63
CA LYS A 57 7.96 5.00 -1.73
C LYS A 57 7.57 4.47 -0.35
N LYS A 58 6.44 4.95 0.21
CA LYS A 58 5.87 4.44 1.46
C LYS A 58 5.49 2.96 1.34
N LEU A 59 4.84 2.57 0.25
CA LEU A 59 4.49 1.17 -0.01
C LEU A 59 5.74 0.28 -0.06
N SER A 60 6.79 0.70 -0.76
CA SER A 60 8.06 -0.04 -0.86
C SER A 60 8.70 -0.29 0.51
N LEU A 61 8.68 0.70 1.42
CA LEU A 61 9.20 0.54 2.78
C LEU A 61 8.41 -0.51 3.58
N VAL A 62 7.07 -0.50 3.45
CA VAL A 62 6.21 -1.48 4.14
C VAL A 62 6.48 -2.91 3.63
N LEU A 63 6.62 -3.08 2.32
CA LEU A 63 6.93 -4.38 1.72
C LEU A 63 8.29 -4.91 2.20
N LYS A 64 9.33 -4.06 2.23
CA LYS A 64 10.66 -4.42 2.75
C LYS A 64 10.63 -4.83 4.22
N LYS A 65 9.88 -4.11 5.05
CA LYS A 65 9.72 -4.44 6.48
C LYS A 65 9.17 -5.85 6.69
N LYS A 66 8.23 -6.30 5.86
CA LYS A 66 7.68 -7.66 5.99
C LYS A 66 8.68 -8.74 5.58
N ILE A 67 9.49 -8.49 4.55
CA ILE A 67 10.54 -9.41 4.09
C ILE A 67 11.58 -9.63 5.19
N SER A 68 11.96 -8.58 5.92
CA SER A 68 12.96 -8.68 7.00
C SER A 68 12.44 -9.35 8.28
N ASN A 69 11.12 -9.40 8.49
CA ASN A 69 10.47 -9.99 9.67
C ASN A 69 9.89 -11.38 9.37
N ASN A 70 10.53 -12.14 8.50
CA ASN A 70 10.11 -13.46 8.04
C ASN A 70 11.29 -14.42 8.06
#